data_AF-A0A0A8WSY2-F1
#
_entry.id   AF-A0A0A8WSY2-F1
#
_cell.length_a   1.000
_cell.length_b   1.000
_cell.length_c   1.000
_cell.angle_alpha   90.00
_cell.angle_beta   90.00
_cell.angle_gamma   90.00
#
_symmetry.space_group_name_H-M   'P 1'
#
loop_
_entity.id
_entity.type
_entity.pdbx_description
1 polymer ?
#
loop_
_entity_poly.entity_id
_entity_poly.type
_entity_poly.pdbx_seq_one_letter_code
_entity_poly.pdbx_strand_id
1 'polypeptide(L)'
;MRRPTLALCFLLLAASPSLSADPPKTGANLGNVRGGDFSKARTIIDKSCTSCHSSAKIDEAIAAGKNMPAIQREMEKRGARLNANEKEVLGIYWKQTPLKKK
;
A
#
# COMPACT_ATOMS: atom_id res chain seq x y z
N MET A 1 24.15 -68.54 10.34
CA MET A 1 24.52 -67.47 11.29
C MET A 1 23.64 -66.27 11.01
N ARG A 2 22.84 -65.84 11.99
CA ARG A 2 21.87 -64.75 11.89
C ARG A 2 22.50 -63.48 12.47
N ARG A 3 22.42 -62.35 11.76
CA ARG A 3 22.64 -61.01 12.33
C ARG A 3 21.61 -60.04 11.74
N PRO A 4 20.58 -59.65 12.51
CA PRO A 4 19.74 -58.51 12.17
C PRO A 4 20.31 -57.27 12.85
N THR A 5 20.88 -56.34 12.08
CA THR A 5 21.22 -55.01 12.60
C THR A 5 20.01 -54.10 12.46
N LEU A 6 19.40 -53.90 13.63
CA LEU A 6 18.47 -52.86 14.01
C LEU A 6 19.03 -51.45 13.71
N ALA A 7 18.11 -50.47 13.75
CA ALA A 7 18.34 -49.01 13.81
C ALA A 7 18.44 -48.33 12.42
N LEU A 8 17.80 -47.19 12.16
CA LEU A 8 17.27 -46.17 13.05
C LEU A 8 16.28 -45.32 12.23
N CYS A 9 15.06 -45.10 12.75
CA CYS A 9 14.14 -44.10 12.23
C CYS A 9 14.79 -42.70 12.28
N PHE A 10 14.87 -42.01 11.15
CA PHE A 10 15.03 -40.56 11.12
C PHE A 10 13.79 -39.94 10.48
N LEU A 11 12.78 -39.70 11.32
CA LEU A 11 11.64 -38.83 11.04
C LEU A 11 12.16 -37.38 11.00
N LEU A 12 12.48 -36.90 9.80
CA LEU A 12 12.75 -35.49 9.56
C LEU A 12 11.42 -34.74 9.53
N LEU A 13 11.03 -34.26 10.71
CA LEU A 13 9.95 -33.31 10.92
C LEU A 13 10.38 -31.96 10.32
N ALA A 14 9.95 -31.68 9.09
CA ALA A 14 10.11 -30.37 8.48
C ALA A 14 9.19 -29.37 9.21
N ALA A 15 9.77 -28.63 10.16
CA ALA A 15 9.13 -27.45 10.74
C ALA A 15 9.08 -26.36 9.67
N SER A 16 7.97 -26.27 8.95
CA SER A 16 7.69 -25.15 8.06
C SER A 16 7.49 -23.90 8.92
N PRO A 17 8.32 -22.85 8.80
CA PRO A 17 8.00 -21.58 9.43
C PRO A 17 6.73 -21.05 8.75
N SER A 18 5.66 -20.91 9.53
CA SER A 18 4.49 -20.15 9.14
C SER A 18 4.96 -18.74 8.76
N LEU A 19 4.90 -18.44 7.48
CA LEU A 19 5.11 -17.08 6.98
C LEU A 19 3.92 -16.25 7.44
N SER A 20 3.97 -15.71 8.65
CA SER A 20 3.10 -14.61 9.05
C SER A 20 3.55 -13.38 8.27
N ALA A 21 3.09 -13.29 7.03
CA ALA A 21 2.98 -12.03 6.33
C ALA A 21 1.88 -11.24 7.05
N ASP A 22 2.25 -10.41 8.02
CA ASP A 22 1.42 -9.27 8.37
C ASP A 22 1.13 -8.54 7.06
N PRO A 23 -0.13 -8.45 6.60
CA PRO A 23 -0.43 -7.64 5.43
C PRO A 23 0.05 -6.23 5.75
N PRO A 24 0.81 -5.58 4.84
CA PRO A 24 1.22 -4.22 5.09
C PRO A 24 -0.03 -3.42 5.45
N LYS A 25 0.04 -2.63 6.53
CA LYS A 25 -0.96 -1.59 6.83
C LYS A 25 -0.83 -0.48 5.78
N THR A 26 -0.94 -0.84 4.51
CA THR A 26 -0.78 0.01 3.34
C THR A 26 -1.88 1.05 3.36
N GLY A 27 -1.51 2.33 3.27
CA GLY A 27 -2.27 3.58 3.35
C GLY A 27 -2.60 4.13 4.73
N ALA A 28 -1.86 3.73 5.76
CA ALA A 28 -1.92 4.41 7.05
C ALA A 28 -1.48 5.89 6.97
N ASN A 29 -0.84 6.31 5.87
CA ASN A 29 -0.28 7.64 5.69
C ASN A 29 -0.98 8.42 4.58
N LEU A 30 -2.06 9.13 4.94
CA LEU A 30 -2.64 10.21 4.12
C LEU A 30 -2.07 11.58 4.51
N GLY A 31 -0.96 11.59 5.25
CA GLY A 31 -0.37 12.79 5.83
C GLY A 31 -1.17 13.31 7.02
N ASN A 32 -1.49 14.60 7.04
CA ASN A 32 -2.03 15.28 8.23
C ASN A 32 -3.56 15.15 8.42
N VAL A 33 -4.19 14.23 7.70
CA VAL A 33 -5.65 14.04 7.63
C VAL A 33 -6.13 13.23 8.84
N ARG A 34 -7.23 13.67 9.48
CA ARG A 34 -7.78 13.03 10.69
C ARG A 34 -9.27 12.73 10.54
N GLY A 35 -9.77 11.73 11.27
CA GLY A 35 -11.21 11.49 11.45
C GLY A 35 -11.95 11.01 10.20
N GLY A 36 -13.19 11.47 10.00
CA GLY A 36 -14.07 11.02 8.91
C GLY A 36 -13.53 11.26 7.50
N ASP A 37 -12.75 12.33 7.32
CA ASP A 37 -12.10 12.63 6.04
C ASP A 37 -11.06 11.59 5.66
N PHE A 38 -10.34 11.03 6.64
CA PHE A 38 -9.37 9.95 6.39
C PHE A 38 -10.04 8.70 5.83
N SER A 39 -11.20 8.31 6.40
CA SER A 39 -11.92 7.10 5.96
C SER A 39 -12.48 7.24 4.53
N LYS A 40 -13.03 8.42 4.21
CA LYS A 40 -13.54 8.72 2.87
C LYS A 40 -12.42 8.74 1.83
N ALA A 41 -11.32 9.40 2.14
CA ALA A 41 -10.10 9.42 1.32
C ALA A 41 -9.61 8.02 1.00
N ARG A 42 -9.47 7.23 2.07
CA ARG A 42 -8.99 5.86 2.03
C ARG A 42 -9.87 5.02 1.11
N THR A 43 -11.18 5.12 1.27
CA THR A 43 -12.14 4.38 0.44
C THR A 43 -11.99 4.71 -1.04
N ILE A 44 -11.75 5.97 -1.38
CA ILE A 44 -11.59 6.40 -2.77
C ILE A 44 -10.25 5.93 -3.34
N ILE A 45 -9.16 6.07 -2.58
CA ILE A 45 -7.83 5.59 -2.98
C ILE A 45 -7.85 4.08 -3.21
N ASP A 46 -8.42 3.33 -2.27
CA ASP A 46 -8.47 1.86 -2.32
C ASP A 46 -9.35 1.34 -3.46
N LYS A 47 -10.35 2.11 -3.92
CA LYS A 47 -11.23 1.71 -5.04
C LYS A 47 -10.74 2.18 -6.39
N SER A 48 -10.27 3.43 -6.49
CA SER A 48 -9.99 4.06 -7.77
C SER A 48 -8.51 4.03 -8.15
N CYS A 49 -7.59 4.09 -7.17
CA CYS A 49 -6.16 4.23 -7.44
C CYS A 49 -5.40 2.89 -7.40
N THR A 50 -5.90 1.91 -6.64
CA THR A 50 -5.25 0.59 -6.51
C THR A 50 -5.39 -0.29 -7.75
N SER A 51 -6.32 0.05 -8.64
CA SER A 51 -6.50 -0.60 -9.94
C SER A 51 -5.27 -0.46 -10.85
N CYS A 52 -4.48 0.60 -10.68
CA CYS A 52 -3.28 0.87 -11.50
C CYS A 52 -2.00 1.06 -10.68
N HIS A 53 -2.09 1.22 -9.35
CA HIS A 53 -0.96 1.49 -8.48
C HIS A 53 -1.02 0.61 -7.23
N SER A 54 0.14 0.24 -6.68
CA SER A 54 0.15 -0.33 -5.34
C SER A 54 -0.12 0.77 -4.30
N SER A 55 -0.82 0.43 -3.22
CA SER A 55 -1.01 1.34 -2.09
C SER A 55 0.33 1.87 -1.55
N ALA A 56 1.37 1.04 -1.53
CA ALA A 56 2.72 1.46 -1.12
C ALA A 56 3.28 2.61 -1.98
N LYS A 57 3.06 2.57 -3.30
CA LYS A 57 3.50 3.62 -4.22
C LYS A 57 2.71 4.91 -4.04
N ILE A 58 1.45 4.80 -3.67
CA ILE A 58 0.59 5.94 -3.34
C ILE A 58 1.09 6.58 -2.03
N ASP A 59 1.34 5.78 -1.00
CA ASP A 59 1.86 6.25 0.29
C ASP A 59 3.21 6.95 0.14
N GLU A 60 4.10 6.39 -0.67
CA GLU A 60 5.38 7.01 -0.98
C GLU A 60 5.19 8.38 -1.67
N ALA A 61 4.24 8.50 -2.60
CA ALA A 61 3.95 9.76 -3.27
C ALA A 61 3.33 10.80 -2.33
N ILE A 62 2.54 10.37 -1.35
CA ILE A 62 2.01 11.21 -0.26
C ILE A 62 3.15 11.70 0.63
N ALA A 63 3.94 10.76 1.15
CA ALA A 63 5.04 11.05 2.08
C ALA A 63 6.11 11.95 1.45
N ALA A 64 6.40 11.76 0.16
CA ALA A 64 7.32 12.60 -0.60
C ALA A 64 6.73 13.96 -1.01
N GLY A 65 5.46 14.22 -0.73
CA GLY A 65 4.78 15.48 -1.06
C GLY A 65 4.80 15.83 -2.55
N LYS A 66 4.71 14.81 -3.42
CA LYS A 66 4.82 15.04 -4.87
C LYS A 66 3.72 15.98 -5.38
N ASN A 67 4.02 16.70 -6.47
CA ASN A 67 3.10 17.67 -7.06
C ASN A 67 1.88 16.96 -7.69
N MET A 68 0.77 16.91 -6.95
CA MET A 68 -0.42 16.18 -7.39
C MET A 68 -1.08 16.71 -8.65
N PRO A 69 -1.22 18.03 -8.88
CA PRO A 69 -1.69 18.53 -10.16
C PRO A 69 -0.87 18.00 -11.35
N ALA A 70 0.46 17.87 -11.19
CA ALA A 70 1.30 17.28 -12.23
C ALA A 70 1.07 15.77 -12.38
N ILE A 71 0.95 15.04 -11.27
CA ILE A 71 0.66 13.60 -11.28
C ILE A 71 -0.71 13.31 -11.89
N GLN A 72 -1.75 14.04 -11.53
CA GLN A 72 -3.10 13.86 -12.07
C GLN A 72 -3.13 14.10 -13.58
N ARG A 73 -2.44 15.13 -14.08
CA ARG A 73 -2.30 15.34 -15.53
C ARG A 73 -1.60 14.18 -16.22
N GLU A 74 -0.58 13.60 -15.58
CA GLU A 74 0.12 12.45 -16.13
C GLU A 74 -0.74 11.17 -16.10
N MET A 75 -1.54 10.97 -15.05
CA MET A 75 -2.54 9.89 -14.99
C MET A 75 -3.56 10.03 -16.13
N GLU A 76 -4.09 11.25 -16.34
CA GLU A 76 -5.05 11.53 -17.40
C GLU A 76 -4.45 11.31 -18.79
N LYS A 77 -3.20 11.74 -19.02
CA LYS A 77 -2.46 11.44 -20.27
C LYS A 77 -2.31 9.94 -20.53
N ARG A 78 -2.22 9.14 -19.48
CA ARG A 78 -2.14 7.67 -19.54
C ARG A 78 -3.52 6.99 -19.60
N GLY A 79 -4.60 7.77 -19.68
CA GLY A 79 -5.96 7.27 -19.86
C GLY A 79 -6.80 7.19 -18.58
N ALA A 80 -6.29 7.64 -17.43
CA ALA A 80 -7.10 7.71 -16.21
C ALA A 80 -8.22 8.75 -16.38
N ARG A 81 -9.44 8.40 -15.95
CA ARG A 81 -10.60 9.31 -15.95
C ARG A 81 -10.95 9.70 -14.52
N LEU A 82 -10.27 10.71 -14.01
CA LEU A 82 -10.50 11.21 -12.65
C LEU A 82 -11.71 12.14 -12.61
N ASN A 83 -12.68 11.84 -11.76
CA ASN A 83 -13.83 12.71 -11.51
C ASN A 83 -13.50 13.83 -10.50
N ALA A 84 -14.42 14.80 -10.34
CA ALA A 84 -14.20 15.96 -9.48
C ALA A 84 -13.92 15.59 -8.02
N ASN A 85 -14.65 14.61 -7.47
CA ASN A 85 -14.49 14.14 -6.09
C ASN A 85 -13.14 13.44 -5.88
N GLU A 86 -12.67 12.65 -6.84
CA GLU A 86 -11.33 12.02 -6.80
C GLU A 86 -10.22 13.07 -6.86
N LYS A 87 -10.35 14.06 -7.75
CA LYS A 87 -9.40 15.19 -7.84
C LYS A 87 -9.38 16.02 -6.56
N GLU A 88 -10.54 16.26 -5.98
CA GLU A 88 -10.70 17.01 -4.72
C GLU A 88 -10.06 16.29 -3.55
N VAL A 89 -10.33 14.99 -3.37
CA VAL A 89 -9.69 14.10 -2.38
C VAL A 89 -8.17 14.20 -2.51
N LEU A 90 -7.63 13.95 -3.70
CA LEU A 90 -6.20 14.03 -3.93
C LEU A 90 -5.65 15.45 -3.69
N GLY A 91 -6.43 16.50 -3.99
CA GLY A 91 -6.06 17.90 -3.79
C GLY A 91 -6.07 18.34 -2.32
N ILE A 92 -7.10 17.99 -1.55
CA ILE A 92 -7.25 18.34 -0.12
C ILE A 92 -6.18 17.62 0.70
N TYR A 93 -6.02 16.31 0.51
CA TYR A 93 -5.14 15.50 1.36
C TYR A 93 -3.65 15.79 1.12
N TRP A 94 -3.27 16.11 -0.12
CA TRP A 94 -1.90 16.57 -0.39
C TRP A 94 -1.68 18.05 -0.04
N LYS A 95 -2.69 18.92 -0.09
CA LYS A 95 -2.56 20.31 0.41
C LYS A 95 -2.40 20.35 1.94
N GLN A 96 -3.05 19.45 2.67
CA GLN A 96 -2.95 19.33 4.13
C GLN A 96 -1.62 18.72 4.60
N THR A 97 -0.82 18.17 3.68
CA THR A 97 0.56 17.73 3.93
C THR A 97 1.50 18.75 3.31
N PRO A 98 1.75 19.90 3.96
CA PRO A 98 2.66 20.89 3.40
C PRO A 98 4.05 20.25 3.29
N LEU A 99 4.58 20.24 2.06
CA LEU A 99 5.99 20.05 1.79
C LEU A 99 6.77 20.92 2.78
N LYS A 100 7.55 20.31 3.68
CA LYS A 100 8.62 21.04 4.33
C LYS A 100 9.48 21.63 3.22
N LYS A 101 9.44 22.95 3.07
CA LYS A 101 10.40 23.68 2.25
C LYS A 101 11.77 23.38 2.86
N LYS A 102 12.64 22.75 2.06
CA LYS A 102 14.04 22.55 2.42
C LYS A 102 14.76 23.89 2.33
#